data_AF-A0A3D3IW36-F1
#
_entry.id   AF-A0A3D3IW36-F1
#
_cell.length_a   1.000
_cell.length_b   1.000
_cell.length_c   1.000
_cell.angle_alpha   90.00
_cell.angle_beta   90.00
_cell.angle_gamma   90.00
#
_symmetry.space_group_name_H-M   'P 1'
#
loop_
_entity.id
_entity.type
_entity.pdbx_description
1 polymer ?
#
loop_
_entity_poly.entity_id
_entity_poly.type
_entity_poly.pdbx_seq_one_letter_code
_entity_poly.pdbx_strand_id
1 'polypeptide(L)'
;MSALYFGTGVASPKYGPSCGLPFEFLDFFCDAFKLARENGCDRVIQELTDCYEIPAPPLPAAEWAQVNLQKKLIGQLAQSLGVSDRFQLICASEFRNDPEYLACLAETRENAAAKSITVPSDYVLLQSAGVDYFRRCYGVTAKMGWLLDPENPTDGRWDEFYFNSRYQEISGDNEFPFLYVKAAMDPTGSRCSPYLMRPNDLDMGRVGIAADYDIGQIPEFVSGNKGARKYLSAIETSVSKLEALHDEGIFDCDLPWDRSYAVENKVGIIIQELFGAARSPDIGMKAANKNTPPIAAMAVLS
;
A
#
# COMPACT_ATOMS: atom_id res chain seq x y z
N MET A 1 17.37 9.01 15.55
CA MET A 1 16.13 8.22 15.46
C MET A 1 16.17 7.51 14.12
N SER A 2 16.20 6.18 14.13
CA SER A 2 16.27 5.33 12.93
C SER A 2 14.86 4.99 12.42
N ALA A 3 14.73 4.75 11.12
CA ALA A 3 13.43 4.45 10.51
C ALA A 3 13.49 3.33 9.47
N LEU A 4 12.43 2.51 9.42
CA LEU A 4 12.12 1.65 8.28
C LEU A 4 11.24 2.43 7.30
N TYR A 5 11.53 2.34 6.00
CA TYR A 5 10.77 3.01 4.95
C TYR A 5 10.06 2.01 4.03
N PHE A 6 8.86 2.34 3.57
CA PHE A 6 8.26 1.68 2.41
C PHE A 6 7.44 2.66 1.57
N GLY A 7 7.34 2.39 0.27
CA GLY A 7 6.54 3.18 -0.67
C GLY A 7 5.27 2.45 -1.08
N THR A 8 4.20 3.21 -1.30
CA THR A 8 2.94 2.73 -1.88
C THR A 8 2.44 3.71 -2.92
N GLY A 9 1.96 3.19 -4.04
CA GLY A 9 1.34 4.00 -5.09
C GLY A 9 -0.16 4.16 -4.90
N VAL A 10 -0.71 5.32 -5.28
CA VAL A 10 -2.17 5.57 -5.28
C VAL A 10 -2.84 5.24 -6.60
N ALA A 11 -2.08 4.98 -7.66
CA ALA A 11 -2.57 4.70 -8.99
C ALA A 11 -1.67 3.69 -9.72
N SER A 12 -2.22 3.13 -10.81
CA SER A 12 -1.47 2.36 -11.79
C SER A 12 -1.72 2.96 -13.18
N PRO A 13 -0.70 3.07 -14.06
CA PRO A 13 -0.89 3.49 -15.44
C PRO A 13 -1.95 2.69 -16.20
N LYS A 14 -2.16 1.43 -15.82
CA LYS A 14 -3.12 0.52 -16.48
C LYS A 14 -4.55 0.64 -15.94
N TYR A 15 -4.70 0.95 -14.65
CA TYR A 15 -5.98 0.84 -13.95
C TYR A 15 -6.50 2.18 -13.43
N GLY A 16 -5.71 3.26 -13.57
CA GLY A 16 -6.02 4.56 -13.00
C GLY A 16 -5.80 4.60 -11.49
N PRO A 17 -6.43 5.56 -10.78
CA PRO A 17 -6.35 5.66 -9.33
C PRO A 17 -6.95 4.42 -8.67
N SER A 18 -6.41 4.06 -7.53
CA SER A 18 -6.98 3.03 -6.68
C SER A 18 -8.34 3.49 -6.16
N CYS A 19 -9.30 2.55 -6.08
CA CYS A 19 -10.64 2.82 -5.56
C CYS A 19 -10.78 2.58 -4.04
N GLY A 20 -9.67 2.39 -3.33
CA GLY A 20 -9.64 2.21 -1.89
C GLY A 20 -8.39 1.45 -1.43
N LEU A 21 -8.29 1.20 -0.13
CA LEU A 21 -7.17 0.48 0.45
C LEU A 21 -7.57 -0.98 0.61
N PRO A 22 -6.90 -1.95 -0.03
CA PRO A 22 -7.33 -3.34 0.06
C PRO A 22 -6.92 -3.95 1.42
N PHE A 23 -7.61 -4.98 1.91
CA PHE A 23 -7.37 -5.53 3.24
C PHE A 23 -5.94 -6.06 3.44
N GLU A 24 -5.27 -6.54 2.39
CA GLU A 24 -3.88 -7.02 2.49
C GLU A 24 -2.87 -5.88 2.77
N PHE A 25 -3.29 -4.62 2.64
CA PHE A 25 -2.48 -3.51 3.12
C PHE A 25 -2.24 -3.62 4.62
N LEU A 26 -3.21 -4.12 5.39
CA LEU A 26 -3.08 -4.35 6.82
C LEU A 26 -1.92 -5.30 7.13
N ASP A 27 -1.79 -6.39 6.37
CA ASP A 27 -0.68 -7.33 6.54
C ASP A 27 0.67 -6.69 6.25
N PHE A 28 0.73 -5.91 5.16
CA PHE A 28 1.93 -5.18 4.76
C PHE A 28 2.33 -4.14 5.81
N PHE A 29 1.35 -3.40 6.35
CA PHE A 29 1.54 -2.45 7.44
C PHE A 29 2.03 -3.16 8.71
N CYS A 30 1.47 -4.32 9.03
CA CYS A 30 1.89 -5.15 10.15
C CYS A 30 3.34 -5.63 10.02
N ASP A 31 3.73 -6.09 8.84
CA ASP A 31 5.11 -6.49 8.58
C ASP A 31 6.08 -5.33 8.73
N ALA A 32 5.70 -4.12 8.32
CA ALA A 32 6.54 -2.94 8.48
C ALA A 32 6.92 -2.73 9.96
N PHE A 33 5.97 -2.80 10.89
CA PHE A 33 6.24 -2.63 12.31
C PHE A 33 7.04 -3.78 12.91
N LYS A 34 6.75 -5.02 12.50
CA LYS A 34 7.54 -6.19 12.92
C LYS A 34 9.00 -6.05 12.48
N LEU A 35 9.23 -5.77 11.20
CA LEU A 35 10.55 -5.61 10.62
C LEU A 35 11.29 -4.40 11.19
N ALA A 36 10.58 -3.30 11.45
CA ALA A 36 11.16 -2.14 12.11
C ALA A 36 11.73 -2.51 13.48
N ARG A 37 10.96 -3.24 14.32
CA ARG A 37 11.44 -3.72 15.62
C ARG A 37 12.63 -4.67 15.48
N GLU A 38 12.56 -5.65 14.58
CA GLU A 38 13.62 -6.64 14.35
C GLU A 38 14.93 -6.00 13.86
N ASN A 39 14.86 -4.83 13.20
CA ASN A 39 16.00 -4.09 12.69
C ASN A 39 16.38 -2.87 13.55
N GLY A 40 15.84 -2.75 14.77
CA GLY A 40 16.17 -1.64 15.68
C GLY A 40 15.79 -0.26 15.14
N CYS A 41 14.73 -0.18 14.34
CA CYS A 41 14.15 1.07 13.87
C CYS A 41 13.14 1.59 14.89
N ASP A 42 13.24 2.87 15.22
CA ASP A 42 12.35 3.52 16.20
C ASP A 42 10.95 3.78 15.64
N ARG A 43 10.84 3.92 14.31
CA ARG A 43 9.61 4.30 13.61
C ARG A 43 9.53 3.71 12.20
N VAL A 44 8.33 3.79 11.63
CA VAL A 44 8.00 3.42 10.25
C VAL A 44 7.60 4.67 9.47
N ILE A 45 8.16 4.83 8.28
CA ILE A 45 7.84 5.90 7.34
C ILE A 45 7.22 5.27 6.09
N GLN A 46 6.01 5.69 5.76
CA GLN A 46 5.37 5.34 4.51
C GLN A 46 5.40 6.53 3.56
N GLU A 47 5.93 6.33 2.36
CA GLU A 47 5.64 7.21 1.24
C GLU A 47 4.33 6.79 0.56
N LEU A 48 3.47 7.77 0.35
CA LEU A 48 2.33 7.67 -0.55
C LEU A 48 2.68 8.39 -1.86
N THR A 49 3.05 7.63 -2.88
CA THR A 49 3.39 8.14 -4.21
C THR A 49 2.11 8.59 -4.92
N ASP A 50 1.74 9.85 -4.69
CA ASP A 50 0.59 10.55 -5.27
C ASP A 50 0.95 11.40 -6.49
N CYS A 51 2.19 11.33 -6.97
CA CYS A 51 2.60 11.89 -8.25
C CYS A 51 3.74 11.06 -8.84
N TYR A 52 3.70 10.80 -10.15
CA TYR A 52 4.60 9.87 -10.83
C TYR A 52 5.58 10.54 -11.81
N GLU A 53 5.48 11.85 -12.00
CA GLU A 53 6.25 12.61 -12.98
C GLU A 53 6.85 13.86 -12.37
N ILE A 54 7.94 14.35 -12.96
CA ILE A 54 8.52 15.65 -12.64
C ILE A 54 8.75 16.40 -13.96
N PRO A 55 8.07 17.54 -14.19
CA PRO A 55 7.00 18.12 -13.37
C PRO A 55 5.67 17.37 -13.55
N ALA A 56 5.07 16.83 -12.48
CA ALA A 56 3.74 16.24 -12.60
C ALA A 56 2.68 17.34 -12.71
N PRO A 57 1.73 17.24 -13.66
CA PRO A 57 0.53 18.05 -13.63
C PRO A 57 -0.23 17.80 -12.31
N PRO A 58 -1.03 18.77 -11.83
CA PRO A 58 -1.90 18.52 -10.71
C PRO A 58 -2.84 17.35 -11.04
N LEU A 59 -2.99 16.41 -10.11
CA LEU A 59 -3.93 15.31 -10.28
C LEU A 59 -5.35 15.86 -10.52
N PRO A 60 -6.18 15.19 -11.33
CA PRO A 60 -7.61 15.45 -11.39
C PRO A 60 -8.26 15.43 -10.00
N ALA A 61 -9.28 16.25 -9.77
CA ALA A 61 -9.92 16.37 -8.46
C ALA A 61 -10.43 15.04 -7.88
N ALA A 62 -10.90 14.13 -8.74
CA ALA A 62 -11.36 12.80 -8.34
C ALA A 62 -10.21 11.92 -7.80
N GLU A 63 -9.00 12.05 -8.36
CA GLU A 63 -7.81 11.32 -7.91
C GLU A 63 -7.33 11.87 -6.57
N TRP A 64 -7.35 13.19 -6.40
CA TRP A 64 -7.07 13.83 -5.09
C TRP A 64 -8.04 13.37 -3.99
N ALA A 65 -9.31 13.16 -4.31
CA ALA A 65 -10.27 12.61 -3.35
C ALA A 65 -9.86 11.20 -2.88
N GLN A 66 -9.32 10.36 -3.77
CA GLN A 66 -8.82 9.02 -3.42
C GLN A 66 -7.54 9.09 -2.58
N VAL A 67 -6.61 9.98 -2.92
CA VAL A 67 -5.41 10.21 -2.10
C VAL A 67 -5.81 10.59 -0.67
N ASN A 68 -6.72 11.56 -0.53
CA ASN A 68 -7.20 12.00 0.78
C ASN A 68 -7.92 10.90 1.55
N LEU A 69 -8.71 10.07 0.87
CA LEU A 69 -9.34 8.90 1.48
C LEU A 69 -8.29 7.91 2.00
N GLN A 70 -7.29 7.56 1.20
CA GLN A 70 -6.22 6.66 1.64
C GLN A 70 -5.43 7.24 2.81
N LYS A 71 -5.06 8.53 2.77
CA LYS A 71 -4.39 9.22 3.91
C LYS A 71 -5.22 9.09 5.19
N LYS A 72 -6.53 9.34 5.10
CA LYS A 72 -7.45 9.22 6.22
C LYS A 72 -7.47 7.78 6.76
N LEU A 73 -7.66 6.78 5.89
CA LEU A 73 -7.73 5.38 6.30
C LEU A 73 -6.41 4.90 6.93
N ILE A 74 -5.26 5.22 6.33
CA ILE A 74 -3.94 4.86 6.88
C ILE A 74 -3.72 5.52 8.23
N GLY A 75 -4.09 6.80 8.39
CA GLY A 75 -3.99 7.52 9.66
C GLY A 75 -4.88 6.91 10.76
N GLN A 76 -6.13 6.57 10.42
CA GLN A 76 -7.04 5.88 11.33
C GLN A 76 -6.49 4.50 11.73
N LEU A 77 -5.93 3.75 10.77
CA LEU A 77 -5.31 2.45 11.05
C LEU A 77 -4.15 2.60 12.04
N ALA A 78 -3.25 3.56 11.82
CA ALA A 78 -2.13 3.80 12.72
C ALA A 78 -2.60 4.22 14.13
N GLN A 79 -3.66 5.01 14.22
CA GLN A 79 -4.26 5.40 15.50
C GLN A 79 -4.86 4.20 16.24
N SER A 80 -5.64 3.39 15.54
CA SER A 80 -6.34 2.25 16.14
C SER A 80 -5.42 1.12 16.54
N LEU A 81 -4.23 1.01 15.92
CA LEU A 81 -3.18 0.07 16.32
C LEU A 81 -2.24 0.63 17.42
N GLY A 82 -2.45 1.86 17.88
CA GLY A 82 -1.60 2.48 18.91
C GLY A 82 -0.17 2.75 18.43
N VAL A 83 0.01 3.10 17.16
CA VAL A 83 1.34 3.34 16.56
C VAL A 83 1.52 4.72 15.95
N SER A 84 0.59 5.65 16.18
CA SER A 84 0.65 7.01 15.61
C SER A 84 1.92 7.79 15.97
N ASP A 85 2.52 7.53 17.12
CA ASP A 85 3.77 8.17 17.56
C ASP A 85 5.03 7.59 16.87
N ARG A 86 4.91 6.38 16.32
CA ARG A 86 5.96 5.64 15.63
C ARG A 86 5.68 5.48 14.13
N PHE A 87 4.68 6.16 13.60
CA PHE A 87 4.29 6.11 12.20
C PHE A 87 4.28 7.51 11.58
N GLN A 88 4.81 7.62 10.36
CA GLN A 88 4.72 8.84 9.57
C GLN A 88 4.34 8.53 8.12
N LEU A 89 3.24 9.13 7.65
CA LEU A 89 2.83 9.09 6.26
C LEU A 89 3.27 10.39 5.56
N ILE A 90 3.98 10.26 4.45
CA ILE A 90 4.49 11.39 3.66
C ILE A 90 4.03 11.23 2.21
N CYS A 91 3.33 12.23 1.67
CA CYS A 91 2.95 12.21 0.26
C CYS A 91 4.10 12.69 -0.63
N ALA A 92 4.27 12.08 -1.80
CA ALA A 92 5.29 12.52 -2.78
C ALA A 92 5.11 13.98 -3.19
N SER A 93 3.87 14.46 -3.26
CA SER A 93 3.53 15.86 -3.50
C SER A 93 4.09 16.84 -2.46
N GLU A 94 4.41 16.38 -1.25
CA GLU A 94 4.94 17.21 -0.16
C GLU A 94 6.46 17.48 -0.31
N PHE A 95 7.21 16.56 -0.93
CA PHE A 95 8.67 16.67 -1.03
C PHE A 95 9.24 16.68 -2.45
N ARG A 96 8.46 16.40 -3.50
CA ARG A 96 8.99 16.31 -4.87
C ARG A 96 9.69 17.58 -5.39
N ASN A 97 9.37 18.74 -4.83
CA ASN A 97 9.99 20.03 -5.15
C ASN A 97 10.95 20.50 -4.04
N ASP A 98 11.17 19.67 -3.01
CA ASP A 98 12.14 19.93 -1.95
C ASP A 98 13.54 20.00 -2.57
N PRO A 99 14.33 21.06 -2.30
CA PRO A 99 15.70 21.17 -2.78
C PRO A 99 16.56 19.94 -2.47
N GLU A 100 16.37 19.29 -1.33
CA GLU A 100 17.16 18.11 -0.94
C GLU A 100 16.78 16.88 -1.78
N TYR A 101 15.48 16.71 -2.07
CA TYR A 101 15.04 15.65 -2.98
C TYR A 101 15.55 15.88 -4.41
N LEU A 102 15.48 17.13 -4.90
CA LEU A 102 16.00 17.50 -6.22
C LEU A 102 17.51 17.28 -6.32
N ALA A 103 18.26 17.53 -5.24
CA ALA A 103 19.68 17.22 -5.17
C ALA A 103 19.94 15.71 -5.24
N CYS A 104 19.21 14.89 -4.47
CA CYS A 104 19.29 13.42 -4.54
C CYS A 104 18.98 12.90 -5.95
N LEU A 105 17.99 13.48 -6.63
CA LEU A 105 17.62 13.09 -7.98
C LEU A 105 18.69 13.46 -9.03
N ALA A 106 19.28 14.64 -8.89
CA ALA A 106 20.38 15.05 -9.76
C ALA A 106 21.59 14.11 -9.60
N GLU A 107 21.97 13.79 -8.36
CA GLU A 107 23.06 12.86 -8.05
C GLU A 107 22.77 11.45 -8.57
N THR A 108 21.54 10.95 -8.39
CA THR A 108 21.10 9.66 -8.92
C THR A 108 21.27 9.60 -10.44
N ARG A 109 20.89 10.66 -11.16
CA ARG A 109 21.05 10.77 -12.62
C ARG A 109 22.51 10.81 -13.05
N GLU A 110 23.33 11.60 -12.36
CA GLU A 110 24.77 11.68 -12.61
C GLU A 110 25.44 10.33 -12.42
N ASN A 111 25.15 9.64 -11.32
CA ASN A 111 25.70 8.33 -11.00
C ASN A 111 25.29 7.27 -12.04
N ALA A 112 24.02 7.25 -12.45
CA ALA A 112 23.55 6.35 -13.50
C ALA A 112 24.29 6.60 -14.83
N ALA A 113 24.48 7.88 -15.22
CA ALA A 113 25.19 8.25 -16.42
C ALA A 113 26.68 7.87 -16.36
N ALA A 114 27.36 8.19 -15.25
CA ALA A 114 28.78 7.88 -15.03
C ALA A 114 29.06 6.37 -15.11
N LYS A 115 28.12 5.54 -14.65
CA LYS A 115 28.20 4.07 -14.68
C LYS A 115 27.63 3.44 -15.95
N SER A 116 27.16 4.25 -16.91
CA SER A 116 26.49 3.77 -18.14
C SER A 116 25.29 2.84 -17.88
N ILE A 117 24.56 3.07 -16.78
CA ILE A 117 23.37 2.29 -16.42
C ILE A 117 22.19 2.80 -17.24
N THR A 118 21.61 1.92 -18.06
CA THR A 118 20.38 2.24 -18.80
C THR A 118 19.17 1.82 -17.99
N VAL A 119 18.30 2.78 -17.67
CA VAL A 119 17.01 2.51 -17.02
C VAL A 119 15.89 2.55 -18.05
N PRO A 120 14.91 1.62 -17.99
CA PRO A 120 13.79 1.57 -18.92
C PRO A 120 12.75 2.67 -18.69
N SER A 121 12.79 3.34 -17.53
CA SER A 121 11.86 4.39 -17.12
C SER A 121 12.50 5.29 -16.07
N ASP A 122 12.18 6.58 -16.11
CA ASP A 122 12.53 7.57 -15.08
C ASP A 122 12.05 7.16 -13.68
N TYR A 123 11.03 6.31 -13.59
CA TYR A 123 10.50 5.83 -12.32
C TYR A 123 11.57 5.13 -11.45
N VAL A 124 12.53 4.44 -12.07
CA VAL A 124 13.66 3.83 -11.35
C VAL A 124 14.53 4.89 -10.68
N LEU A 125 14.80 5.99 -11.37
CA LEU A 125 15.60 7.10 -10.85
C LEU A 125 14.85 7.84 -9.74
N LEU A 126 13.54 8.05 -9.92
CA LEU A 126 12.69 8.69 -8.92
C LEU A 126 12.61 7.88 -7.62
N GLN A 127 12.41 6.56 -7.71
CA GLN A 127 12.44 5.69 -6.53
C GLN A 127 13.82 5.65 -5.87
N SER A 128 14.90 5.59 -6.66
CA SER A 128 16.26 5.56 -6.13
C SER A 128 16.60 6.84 -5.37
N ALA A 129 16.25 8.00 -5.95
CA ALA A 129 16.39 9.30 -5.30
C ALA A 129 15.53 9.41 -4.03
N GLY A 130 14.33 8.80 -4.03
CA GLY A 130 13.46 8.71 -2.86
C GLY A 130 14.14 8.01 -1.69
N VAL A 131 14.81 6.87 -1.94
CA VAL A 131 15.57 6.15 -0.90
C VAL A 131 16.62 7.07 -0.28
N ASP A 132 17.44 7.75 -1.08
CA ASP A 132 18.49 8.63 -0.55
C ASP A 132 17.92 9.85 0.19
N TYR A 133 16.85 10.44 -0.32
CA TYR A 133 16.15 11.53 0.36
C TYR A 133 15.65 11.10 1.74
N PHE A 134 14.98 9.95 1.83
CA PHE A 134 14.47 9.44 3.11
C PHE A 134 15.60 9.06 4.08
N ARG A 135 16.74 8.57 3.57
CA ARG A 135 17.93 8.34 4.39
C ARG A 135 18.47 9.64 4.98
N ARG A 136 18.68 10.66 4.15
CA ARG A 136 19.27 11.95 4.54
C ARG A 136 18.36 12.76 5.47
N CYS A 137 17.08 12.86 5.12
CA CYS A 137 16.14 13.75 5.81
C CYS A 137 15.43 13.08 6.99
N TYR A 138 15.24 11.76 6.95
CA TYR A 138 14.39 11.06 7.91
C TYR A 138 15.10 9.91 8.66
N GLY A 139 16.41 9.76 8.50
CA GLY A 139 17.18 8.74 9.22
C GLY A 139 16.75 7.32 8.88
N VAL A 140 16.28 7.10 7.65
CA VAL A 140 15.93 5.77 7.18
C VAL A 140 17.17 4.90 7.08
N THR A 141 17.09 3.70 7.65
CA THR A 141 18.20 2.73 7.71
C THR A 141 17.90 1.44 6.96
N ALA A 142 16.64 1.20 6.58
CA ALA A 142 16.21 0.06 5.79
C ALA A 142 14.99 0.41 4.94
N LYS A 143 14.83 -0.24 3.79
CA LYS A 143 13.61 -0.18 2.97
C LYS A 143 12.91 -1.55 2.99
N MET A 144 11.61 -1.56 3.24
CA MET A 144 10.75 -2.70 3.00
C MET A 144 10.12 -2.62 1.61
N GLY A 145 10.12 -3.75 0.90
CA GLY A 145 9.41 -3.95 -0.36
C GLY A 145 8.63 -5.27 -0.35
N TRP A 146 7.83 -5.49 -1.38
CA TRP A 146 7.02 -6.70 -1.57
C TRP A 146 7.48 -7.44 -2.82
N LEU A 147 7.47 -8.77 -2.79
CA LEU A 147 7.89 -9.62 -3.92
C LEU A 147 6.67 -10.25 -4.60
N LEU A 148 6.51 -9.99 -5.90
CA LEU A 148 5.49 -10.64 -6.73
C LEU A 148 5.76 -12.13 -6.83
N ASP A 149 7.03 -12.52 -6.90
CA ASP A 149 7.42 -13.92 -6.89
C ASP A 149 8.62 -14.22 -6.01
N PRO A 150 8.40 -14.54 -4.71
CA PRO A 150 9.51 -14.93 -3.83
C PRO A 150 10.20 -16.24 -4.24
N GLU A 151 9.55 -17.11 -5.01
CA GLU A 151 10.14 -18.40 -5.44
C GLU A 151 10.98 -18.23 -6.71
N ASN A 152 10.58 -17.30 -7.58
CA ASN A 152 11.33 -16.90 -8.75
C ASN A 152 11.32 -15.37 -8.85
N PRO A 153 12.17 -14.66 -8.08
CA PRO A 153 12.32 -13.22 -8.23
C PRO A 153 12.93 -12.97 -9.61
N THR A 154 12.06 -12.90 -10.61
CA THR A 154 12.46 -12.70 -12.00
C THR A 154 12.94 -11.26 -12.17
N ASP A 155 13.70 -11.01 -13.24
CA ASP A 155 14.00 -9.67 -13.80
C ASP A 155 12.72 -8.91 -14.27
N GLY A 156 11.56 -9.24 -13.70
CA GLY A 156 10.32 -8.51 -13.89
C GLY A 156 10.57 -7.06 -13.50
N ARG A 157 10.57 -6.16 -14.50
CA ARG A 157 10.83 -4.71 -14.40
C ARG A 157 9.87 -3.95 -13.46
N TRP A 158 9.04 -4.67 -12.71
CA TRP A 158 7.94 -4.19 -11.88
C TRP A 158 7.93 -4.82 -10.48
N ASP A 159 8.92 -5.65 -10.13
CA ASP A 159 9.10 -6.19 -8.76
C ASP A 159 10.05 -5.26 -7.97
N GLU A 160 9.84 -5.12 -6.65
CA GLU A 160 10.72 -4.34 -5.77
C GLU A 160 12.16 -4.84 -5.81
N PHE A 161 12.39 -6.14 -6.03
CA PHE A 161 13.74 -6.68 -6.21
C PHE A 161 14.48 -6.00 -7.37
N TYR A 162 13.79 -5.76 -8.49
CA TYR A 162 14.36 -5.06 -9.63
C TYR A 162 14.73 -3.62 -9.25
N PHE A 163 13.83 -2.86 -8.63
CA PHE A 163 14.11 -1.47 -8.25
C PHE A 163 15.26 -1.36 -7.25
N ASN A 164 15.32 -2.25 -6.27
CA ASN A 164 16.37 -2.27 -5.26
C ASN A 164 17.73 -2.65 -5.87
N SER A 165 17.76 -3.60 -6.83
CA SER A 165 18.99 -3.91 -7.57
C SER A 165 19.50 -2.70 -8.36
N ARG A 166 18.60 -1.94 -9.01
CA ARG A 166 18.97 -0.72 -9.74
C ARG A 166 19.48 0.37 -8.82
N TYR A 167 18.86 0.52 -7.64
CA TYR A 167 19.38 1.44 -6.63
C TYR A 167 20.82 1.10 -6.28
N GLN A 168 21.12 -0.17 -5.95
CA GLN A 168 22.48 -0.60 -5.55
C GLN A 168 23.50 -0.37 -6.68
N GLU A 169 23.13 -0.66 -7.93
CA GLU A 169 23.98 -0.37 -9.09
C GLU A 169 24.25 1.14 -9.22
N ILE A 170 23.21 1.97 -9.13
CA ILE A 170 23.28 3.43 -9.30
C ILE A 170 24.04 4.07 -8.14
N SER A 171 23.66 3.83 -6.89
CA SER A 171 24.27 4.44 -5.70
C SER A 171 25.67 3.87 -5.42
N GLY A 172 25.90 2.59 -5.75
CA GLY A 172 27.09 1.85 -5.32
C GLY A 172 27.03 1.41 -3.85
N ASP A 173 25.91 1.67 -3.16
CA ASP A 173 25.70 1.22 -1.79
C ASP A 173 25.09 -0.19 -1.78
N ASN A 174 25.96 -1.18 -1.61
CA ASN A 174 25.57 -2.59 -1.50
C ASN A 174 25.22 -3.00 -0.06
N GLU A 175 25.38 -2.11 0.91
CA GLU A 175 25.16 -2.41 2.33
C GLU A 175 23.78 -1.97 2.81
N PHE A 176 23.10 -1.07 2.07
CA PHE A 176 21.75 -0.65 2.42
C PHE A 176 20.76 -1.84 2.40
N PRO A 177 20.11 -2.15 3.53
CA PRO A 177 19.27 -3.32 3.64
C PRO A 177 17.90 -3.12 2.98
N PHE A 178 17.57 -4.05 2.09
CA PHE A 178 16.25 -4.20 1.49
C PHE A 178 15.57 -5.44 2.08
N LEU A 179 14.49 -5.20 2.82
CA LEU A 179 13.69 -6.22 3.46
C LEU A 179 12.50 -6.54 2.58
N TYR A 180 12.21 -7.82 2.40
CA TYR A 180 11.17 -8.27 1.49
C TYR A 180 10.10 -9.04 2.21
N VAL A 181 8.85 -8.71 1.87
CA VAL A 181 7.68 -9.46 2.30
C VAL A 181 6.98 -10.06 1.10
N LYS A 182 6.18 -11.10 1.33
CA LYS A 182 5.42 -11.76 0.27
C LYS A 182 4.32 -10.82 -0.23
N ALA A 183 4.10 -10.76 -1.55
CA ALA A 183 2.95 -10.04 -2.10
C ALA A 183 1.61 -10.56 -1.57
N ALA A 184 0.61 -9.69 -1.64
CA ALA A 184 -0.79 -10.04 -1.45
C ALA A 184 -1.26 -11.04 -2.52
N MET A 185 -2.25 -11.86 -2.18
CA MET A 185 -2.97 -12.71 -3.13
C MET A 185 -4.35 -12.13 -3.39
N ASP A 186 -4.69 -11.92 -4.66
CA ASP A 186 -6.05 -11.49 -5.03
C ASP A 186 -7.03 -12.70 -5.06
N PRO A 187 -8.36 -12.47 -5.19
CA PRO A 187 -9.34 -13.56 -5.22
C PRO A 187 -9.16 -14.59 -6.35
N THR A 188 -8.42 -14.22 -7.42
CA THR A 188 -8.09 -15.13 -8.52
C THR A 188 -6.92 -16.06 -8.17
N GLY A 189 -6.20 -15.76 -7.08
CA GLY A 189 -4.97 -16.44 -6.67
C GLY A 189 -3.71 -15.83 -7.31
N SER A 190 -3.84 -14.69 -8.00
CA SER A 190 -2.71 -13.99 -8.61
C SER A 190 -2.05 -13.08 -7.57
N ARG A 191 -0.71 -13.00 -7.59
CA ARG A 191 0.00 -12.01 -6.77
C ARG A 191 -0.32 -10.60 -7.27
N CYS A 192 -0.57 -9.69 -6.34
CA CYS A 192 -0.90 -8.30 -6.63
C CYS A 192 -0.22 -7.34 -5.64
N SER A 193 -0.21 -6.05 -5.98
CA SER A 193 0.24 -5.02 -5.05
C SER A 193 -0.67 -5.01 -3.81
N PRO A 194 -0.10 -5.01 -2.60
CA PRO A 194 -0.87 -5.06 -1.36
C PRO A 194 -1.58 -3.74 -1.04
N TYR A 195 -1.38 -2.69 -1.84
CA TYR A 195 -1.88 -1.34 -1.57
C TYR A 195 -2.80 -0.78 -2.68
N LEU A 196 -2.98 -1.49 -3.80
CA LEU A 196 -3.84 -1.04 -4.90
C LEU A 196 -5.10 -1.90 -4.99
N MET A 197 -6.26 -1.29 -4.71
CA MET A 197 -7.56 -1.86 -5.06
C MET A 197 -8.01 -1.36 -6.45
N ARG A 198 -8.32 -2.29 -7.36
CA ARG A 198 -8.84 -2.00 -8.72
C ARG A 198 -10.38 -1.97 -8.70
N PRO A 199 -11.05 -1.24 -9.61
CA PRO A 199 -12.51 -1.19 -9.68
C PRO A 199 -13.19 -2.56 -9.69
N ASN A 200 -12.67 -3.51 -10.47
CA ASN A 200 -13.23 -4.86 -10.59
C ASN A 200 -12.82 -5.78 -9.42
N ASP A 201 -11.93 -5.37 -8.52
CA ASP A 201 -11.51 -6.21 -7.40
C ASP A 201 -12.69 -6.49 -6.46
N LEU A 202 -13.59 -5.53 -6.29
CA LEU A 202 -14.81 -5.69 -5.50
C LEU A 202 -15.73 -6.75 -6.11
N ASP A 203 -15.95 -6.71 -7.43
CA ASP A 203 -16.77 -7.71 -8.12
C ASP A 203 -16.16 -9.13 -8.01
N MET A 204 -14.83 -9.21 -7.92
CA MET A 204 -14.09 -10.45 -7.73
C MET A 204 -14.07 -10.94 -6.27
N GLY A 205 -14.59 -10.16 -5.33
CA GLY A 205 -14.67 -10.55 -3.92
C GLY A 205 -13.49 -10.10 -3.06
N ARG A 206 -12.64 -9.18 -3.54
CA ARG A 206 -11.58 -8.57 -2.72
C ARG A 206 -12.22 -7.59 -1.75
N VAL A 207 -11.83 -7.62 -0.49
CA VAL A 207 -12.37 -6.73 0.54
C VAL A 207 -11.45 -5.53 0.69
N GLY A 208 -12.04 -4.34 0.64
CA GLY A 208 -11.36 -3.10 0.97
C GLY A 208 -11.48 -2.78 2.46
N ILE A 209 -10.44 -2.16 3.01
CA ILE A 209 -10.52 -1.29 4.17
C ILE A 209 -11.28 -0.04 3.72
N ALA A 210 -12.50 0.15 4.21
CA ALA A 210 -13.24 1.39 4.00
C ALA A 210 -13.89 1.88 5.29
N ALA A 211 -14.09 3.19 5.36
CA ALA A 211 -14.88 3.81 6.43
C ALA A 211 -16.40 3.55 6.28
N ASP A 212 -16.87 3.20 5.07
CA ASP A 212 -18.29 3.23 4.70
C ASP A 212 -18.87 1.88 4.23
N TYR A 213 -18.16 0.75 4.41
CA TYR A 213 -18.80 -0.56 4.13
C TYR A 213 -19.88 -0.84 5.17
N ASP A 214 -21.11 -1.12 4.72
CA ASP A 214 -22.13 -1.74 5.57
C ASP A 214 -21.67 -3.17 5.90
N ILE A 215 -20.98 -3.27 7.03
CA ILE A 215 -20.40 -4.47 7.62
C ILE A 215 -21.41 -5.63 7.70
N GLY A 216 -22.71 -5.32 7.85
CA GLY A 216 -23.79 -6.31 7.85
C GLY A 216 -23.93 -7.07 6.53
N GLN A 217 -23.41 -6.54 5.42
CA GLN A 217 -23.48 -7.17 4.10
C GLN A 217 -22.27 -8.05 3.78
N ILE A 218 -21.19 -8.01 4.58
CA ILE A 218 -19.99 -8.83 4.32
C ILE A 218 -20.33 -10.33 4.40
N PRO A 219 -21.03 -10.84 5.43
CA PRO A 219 -21.38 -12.27 5.50
C PRO A 219 -22.25 -12.73 4.32
N GLU A 220 -23.22 -11.92 3.91
CA GLU A 220 -24.08 -12.19 2.74
C GLU A 220 -23.27 -12.19 1.44
N PHE A 221 -22.40 -11.19 1.26
CA PHE A 221 -21.49 -11.09 0.12
C PHE A 221 -20.55 -12.30 0.02
N VAL A 222 -20.01 -12.76 1.14
CA VAL A 222 -19.12 -13.93 1.14
C VAL A 222 -19.87 -15.25 0.88
N SER A 223 -21.08 -15.39 1.42
CA SER A 223 -21.88 -16.62 1.27
C SER A 223 -22.19 -16.95 -0.20
N GLY A 224 -22.38 -15.91 -1.03
CA GLY A 224 -22.74 -16.02 -2.45
C GLY A 224 -21.56 -16.03 -3.44
N ASN A 225 -20.34 -15.65 -3.02
CA ASN A 225 -19.20 -15.49 -3.92
C ASN A 225 -18.05 -16.47 -3.59
N LYS A 226 -17.76 -17.42 -4.49
CA LYS A 226 -16.66 -18.40 -4.32
C LYS A 226 -15.28 -17.72 -4.17
N GLY A 227 -15.07 -16.56 -4.80
CA GLY A 227 -13.84 -15.76 -4.64
C GLY A 227 -13.69 -15.20 -3.23
N ALA A 228 -14.79 -14.78 -2.62
CA ALA A 228 -14.81 -14.21 -1.27
C ALA A 228 -14.48 -15.24 -0.17
N ARG A 229 -14.74 -16.54 -0.38
CA ARG A 229 -14.34 -17.58 0.60
C ARG A 229 -12.84 -17.77 0.72
N LYS A 230 -12.10 -17.68 -0.40
CA LYS A 230 -10.62 -17.68 -0.35
C LYS A 230 -10.10 -16.45 0.38
N TYR A 231 -10.82 -15.34 0.24
CA TYR A 231 -10.50 -14.08 0.87
C TYR A 231 -10.71 -14.09 2.40
N LEU A 232 -11.73 -14.81 2.90
CA LEU A 232 -11.91 -15.00 4.35
C LEU A 232 -10.70 -15.64 5.02
N SER A 233 -10.13 -16.69 4.41
CA SER A 233 -8.94 -17.34 4.97
C SER A 233 -7.74 -16.39 5.00
N ALA A 234 -7.59 -15.50 4.01
CA ALA A 234 -6.59 -14.45 4.03
C ALA A 234 -6.84 -13.47 5.19
N ILE A 235 -8.09 -13.05 5.39
CA ILE A 235 -8.46 -12.17 6.50
C ILE A 235 -8.19 -12.83 7.87
N GLU A 236 -8.60 -14.08 8.06
CA GLU A 236 -8.32 -14.84 9.29
C GLU A 236 -6.82 -14.91 9.58
N THR A 237 -6.00 -15.05 8.53
CA THR A 237 -4.54 -15.03 8.63
C THR A 237 -4.03 -13.66 9.10
N SER A 238 -4.53 -12.57 8.52
CA SER A 238 -4.14 -11.21 8.93
C SER A 238 -4.58 -10.88 10.36
N VAL A 239 -5.77 -11.33 10.78
CA VAL A 239 -6.26 -11.16 12.14
C VAL A 239 -5.38 -11.92 13.14
N SER A 240 -5.06 -13.19 12.83
CA SER A 240 -4.15 -13.98 13.66
C SER A 240 -2.76 -13.34 13.77
N LYS A 241 -2.28 -12.69 12.70
CA LYS A 241 -1.02 -11.94 12.71
C LYS A 241 -1.11 -10.70 13.59
N LEU A 242 -2.19 -9.93 13.50
CA LEU A 242 -2.42 -8.78 14.37
C LEU A 242 -2.43 -9.18 15.86
N GLU A 243 -3.14 -10.25 16.21
CA GLU A 243 -3.16 -10.79 17.57
C GLU A 243 -1.74 -11.13 18.05
N ALA A 244 -0.97 -11.84 17.22
CA ALA A 244 0.40 -12.20 17.56
C ALA A 244 1.29 -10.96 17.78
N LEU A 245 1.15 -9.92 16.96
CA LEU A 245 1.91 -8.69 17.09
C LEU A 245 1.48 -7.85 18.32
N HIS A 246 0.21 -7.90 18.68
CA HIS A 246 -0.30 -7.35 19.93
C HIS A 246 0.30 -8.09 21.14
N ASP A 247 0.26 -9.42 21.14
CA ASP A 247 0.84 -10.25 22.21
C ASP A 247 2.35 -10.05 22.36
N GLU A 248 3.03 -9.73 21.25
CA GLU A 248 4.45 -9.36 21.21
C GLU A 248 4.72 -7.90 21.67
N GLY A 249 3.69 -7.12 21.99
CA GLY A 249 3.80 -5.73 22.43
C GLY A 249 4.19 -4.75 21.31
N ILE A 250 4.02 -5.12 20.04
CA ILE A 250 4.26 -4.21 18.91
C ILE A 250 3.11 -3.22 18.80
N PHE A 251 1.87 -3.70 18.96
CA PHE A 251 0.65 -2.89 18.91
C PHE A 251 0.05 -2.74 20.29
N ASP A 252 -0.38 -1.52 20.58
CA ASP A 252 -1.04 -1.16 21.85
C ASP A 252 -2.48 -0.77 21.52
N CYS A 253 -3.31 -1.79 21.33
CA CYS A 253 -4.70 -1.61 20.92
C CYS A 253 -5.62 -2.47 21.78
N ASP A 254 -6.62 -1.81 22.39
CA ASP A 254 -7.70 -2.45 23.13
C ASP A 254 -8.74 -3.04 22.15
N LEU A 255 -8.30 -3.92 21.25
CA LEU A 255 -9.20 -4.66 20.38
C LEU A 255 -9.76 -5.87 21.14
N PRO A 256 -11.07 -6.12 21.09
CA PRO A 256 -11.67 -7.30 21.72
C PRO A 256 -11.34 -8.55 20.90
N TRP A 257 -10.16 -9.13 21.14
CA TRP A 257 -9.59 -10.30 20.44
C TRP A 257 -10.26 -11.64 20.78
N ASP A 258 -11.58 -11.67 21.05
CA ASP A 258 -12.27 -12.95 21.25
C ASP A 258 -12.38 -13.70 19.92
N ARG A 259 -11.45 -14.63 19.71
CA ARG A 259 -11.37 -15.55 18.55
C ARG A 259 -12.69 -16.26 18.24
N SER A 260 -13.48 -16.59 19.26
CA SER A 260 -14.76 -17.29 19.08
C SER A 260 -15.84 -16.39 18.47
N TYR A 261 -15.75 -15.08 18.73
CA TYR A 261 -16.64 -14.06 18.16
C TYR A 261 -16.14 -13.55 16.80
N ALA A 262 -14.82 -13.52 16.58
CA ALA A 262 -14.22 -12.99 15.35
C ALA A 262 -14.55 -13.83 14.10
N VAL A 263 -14.49 -15.16 14.24
CA VAL A 263 -14.70 -16.12 13.13
C VAL A 263 -16.18 -16.27 12.76
N GLU A 264 -17.10 -16.16 13.73
CA GLU A 264 -18.55 -16.31 13.47
C GLU A 264 -19.23 -15.02 12.99
N ASN A 265 -18.66 -13.83 13.23
CA ASN A 265 -19.31 -12.55 12.94
C ASN A 265 -18.43 -11.44 12.29
N LYS A 266 -17.09 -11.52 12.19
CA LYS A 266 -16.27 -10.28 12.15
C LYS A 266 -15.00 -10.28 11.28
N VAL A 267 -15.17 -10.03 9.99
CA VAL A 267 -14.25 -9.12 9.26
C VAL A 267 -14.68 -7.68 9.54
N GLY A 268 -15.99 -7.46 9.43
CA GLY A 268 -16.51 -6.13 9.48
C GLY A 268 -16.44 -5.46 10.85
N ILE A 269 -16.42 -6.20 11.97
CA ILE A 269 -16.28 -5.53 13.28
C ILE A 269 -14.82 -5.18 13.59
N ILE A 270 -13.82 -5.94 13.14
CA ILE A 270 -12.43 -5.48 13.23
C ILE A 270 -12.26 -4.20 12.40
N ILE A 271 -12.86 -4.15 11.20
CA ILE A 271 -12.96 -2.91 10.41
C ILE A 271 -13.76 -1.83 11.17
N GLN A 272 -14.87 -2.16 11.83
CA GLN A 272 -15.69 -1.20 12.57
C GLN A 272 -14.98 -0.60 13.78
N GLU A 273 -14.21 -1.40 14.51
CA GLU A 273 -13.45 -0.97 15.68
C GLU A 273 -12.18 -0.22 15.23
N LEU A 274 -11.48 -0.71 14.19
CA LEU A 274 -10.30 -0.03 13.64
C LEU A 274 -10.62 1.30 12.94
N PHE A 275 -11.80 1.45 12.34
CA PHE A 275 -12.15 2.66 11.57
C PHE A 275 -13.27 3.47 12.20
N GLY A 276 -13.73 3.04 13.39
CA GLY A 276 -14.86 3.60 14.12
C GLY A 276 -16.20 3.30 13.44
N ALA A 277 -17.29 3.36 14.21
CA ALA A 277 -18.64 3.46 13.67
C ALA A 277 -18.88 4.82 13.01
N ALA A 278 -18.03 5.22 12.06
CA ALA A 278 -18.22 6.42 11.28
C ALA A 278 -19.32 6.15 10.24
N ARG A 279 -20.59 6.24 10.66
CA ARG A 279 -21.67 6.52 9.72
C ARG A 279 -21.38 7.88 9.09
N SER A 280 -20.78 7.88 7.90
CA SER A 280 -20.72 9.07 7.07
C SER A 280 -22.15 9.50 6.69
N PRO A 281 -22.47 10.80 6.68
CA PRO A 281 -23.76 11.27 6.18
C PRO A 281 -23.85 10.98 4.68
N ASP A 282 -24.74 10.05 4.30
CA ASP A 282 -25.24 9.77 2.94
C ASP A 282 -24.40 10.35 1.79
N ILE A 283 -23.20 9.79 1.56
CA ILE A 283 -22.56 9.92 0.26
C ILE A 283 -23.24 8.89 -0.63
N GLY A 284 -24.30 9.33 -1.32
CA GLY A 284 -25.14 8.49 -2.15
C GLY A 284 -24.38 7.72 -3.22
N MET A 285 -23.92 6.51 -2.89
CA MET A 285 -23.76 5.43 -3.85
C MET A 285 -25.18 5.03 -4.29
N LYS A 286 -25.71 5.75 -5.29
CA LYS A 286 -26.82 5.23 -6.07
C LYS A 286 -26.35 3.91 -6.66
N ALA A 287 -26.91 2.81 -6.16
CA ALA A 287 -26.81 1.50 -6.76
C ALA A 287 -26.94 1.65 -8.27
N ALA A 288 -25.89 1.24 -9.00
CA ALA A 288 -25.93 1.20 -10.45
C ALA A 288 -27.12 0.32 -10.84
N ASN A 289 -28.10 0.97 -11.47
CA ASN A 289 -29.33 0.36 -11.96
C ASN A 289 -28.92 -0.76 -12.94
N LYS A 290 -29.38 -1.99 -12.71
CA LYS A 290 -29.04 -3.23 -13.46
C LYS A 290 -29.46 -3.23 -14.95
N ASN A 291 -29.79 -2.08 -15.53
CA ASN A 291 -30.35 -1.93 -16.87
C ASN A 291 -29.63 -0.86 -17.73
N THR A 292 -28.31 -0.75 -17.63
CA THR A 292 -27.54 0.08 -18.59
C THR A 292 -26.90 -0.85 -19.64
N PRO A 293 -27.25 -0.74 -20.94
CA PRO A 293 -26.70 -1.59 -21.98
C PRO A 293 -25.21 -1.29 -22.21
N PRO A 294 -24.42 -2.24 -22.74
CA PRO A 294 -23.00 -2.05 -22.96
C PRO A 294 -22.80 -0.94 -24.00
N ILE A 295 -22.14 0.15 -23.59
CA ILE A 295 -21.67 1.16 -24.55
C ILE A 295 -20.59 0.51 -25.39
N ALA A 296 -20.88 0.53 -26.68
CA ALA A 296 -20.10 0.00 -27.77
C ALA A 296 -18.70 0.64 -27.88
N ALA A 297 -17.83 -0.14 -28.52
CA ALA A 297 -16.52 0.24 -29.00
C ALA A 297 -16.46 1.66 -29.62
N MET A 298 -15.43 2.41 -29.24
CA MET A 298 -14.80 3.43 -30.08
C MET A 298 -13.30 3.12 -30.09
N ALA A 299 -12.79 2.54 -31.17
CA ALA A 299 -12.30 3.22 -32.36
C ALA A 299 -10.86 3.71 -32.16
N VAL A 300 -9.95 2.87 -32.65
CA VAL A 300 -8.58 3.24 -33.02
C VAL A 300 -8.65 4.36 -34.04
N LEU A 301 -8.03 5.51 -33.76
CA LEU A 301 -7.55 6.44 -34.78
C LEU A 301 -6.24 7.11 -34.35
N SER A 302 -5.30 7.05 -35.31
CA SER A 302 -3.92 7.57 -35.43
C SER A 302 -2.89 7.12 -34.41
#